data_AF-A0A4Q0MAL5-F1
#
_entry.id   AF-A0A4Q0MAL5-F1
#
_cell.length_a   1.000
_cell.length_b   1.000
_cell.length_c   1.000
_cell.angle_alpha   90.00
_cell.angle_beta   90.00
_cell.angle_gamma   90.00
#
_symmetry.space_group_name_H-M   'P 1'
#
loop_
_entity.id
_entity.type
_entity.pdbx_description
1 polymer ?
#
loop_
_entity_poly.entity_id
_entity_poly.type
_entity_poly.pdbx_seq_one_letter_code
_entity_poly.pdbx_strand_id
1 'polypeptide(L)'
;MLFIWHGNILLSFTSEKFSSFRRAINSFGYEVQYQYFADGEERLVVSTPNPEISFAFTAEEWASFKNALNEAAYMQEIYALMV
;
A
#
# COMPACT_ATOMS: atom_id res chain seq x y z
N MET A 1 5.86 -13.70 8.28
CA MET A 1 4.57 -13.04 7.99
C MET A 1 4.79 -11.55 8.14
N LEU A 2 4.21 -10.72 7.28
CA LEU A 2 4.37 -9.26 7.30
C LEU A 2 3.03 -8.59 7.54
N PHE A 3 3.07 -7.47 8.25
CA PHE A 3 1.90 -6.66 8.56
C PHE A 3 2.16 -5.23 8.17
N ILE A 4 1.21 -4.61 7.47
CA ILE A 4 1.21 -3.19 7.16
C ILE A 4 -0.06 -2.60 7.73
N TRP A 5 0.10 -1.59 8.57
CA TRP A 5 -1.00 -0.88 9.20
C TRP A 5 -1.18 0.49 8.53
N HIS A 6 -2.42 0.84 8.21
CA HIS A 6 -2.80 2.13 7.66
C HIS A 6 -4.17 2.54 8.18
N GLY A 7 -4.23 3.55 9.06
CA GLY A 7 -5.47 4.03 9.67
C GLY A 7 -6.20 2.93 10.45
N ASN A 8 -7.35 2.48 9.95
CA ASN A 8 -8.14 1.39 10.54
C ASN A 8 -7.97 0.04 9.82
N ILE A 9 -7.07 -0.06 8.85
CA ILE A 9 -6.83 -1.26 8.04
C ILE A 9 -5.51 -1.91 8.47
N LEU A 10 -5.55 -3.22 8.69
CA LEU A 10 -4.37 -4.06 8.89
C LEU A 10 -4.27 -5.07 7.74
N LEU A 11 -3.24 -4.93 6.93
CA LEU A 11 -2.95 -5.85 5.82
C LEU A 11 -1.92 -6.88 6.27
N SER A 12 -2.21 -8.16 6.03
CA SER A 12 -1.37 -9.28 6.44
C SER A 12 -0.92 -10.09 5.21
N PHE A 13 0.38 -10.37 5.12
CA PHE A 13 0.96 -10.99 3.93
C PHE A 13 1.90 -12.14 4.26
N THR A 14 1.92 -13.15 3.38
CA THR A 14 3.10 -14.01 3.21
C THR A 14 4.20 -13.23 2.47
N SER A 15 5.47 -13.63 2.59
CA SER A 15 6.59 -12.90 1.96
C SER A 15 6.44 -12.79 0.42
N GLU A 16 5.96 -13.85 -0.23
CA GLU A 16 5.69 -13.85 -1.67
C GLU A 16 4.57 -12.87 -2.05
N LYS A 17 3.43 -12.93 -1.35
CA LYS A 17 2.29 -12.03 -1.59
C LYS A 17 2.66 -10.58 -1.34
N PHE A 18 3.48 -10.32 -0.31
CA PHE A 18 4.00 -8.99 -0.03
C PHE A 18 4.84 -8.47 -1.19
N SER A 19 5.76 -9.27 -1.72
CA SER A 19 6.62 -8.88 -2.84
C SER A 19 5.81 -8.53 -4.08
N SER A 20 4.78 -9.34 -4.41
CA SER A 20 3.87 -9.07 -5.53
C SER A 20 3.02 -7.82 -5.29
N PHE A 21 2.47 -7.67 -4.08
CA PHE A 21 1.67 -6.50 -3.70
C PHE A 21 2.49 -5.21 -3.77
N ARG A 22 3.70 -5.18 -3.22
CA ARG A 22 4.60 -4.02 -3.28
C ARG A 22 4.92 -3.63 -4.73
N ARG A 23 5.21 -4.61 -5.60
CA ARG A 23 5.45 -4.33 -7.03
C ARG A 23 4.23 -3.72 -7.69
N ALA A 24 3.03 -4.25 -7.44
CA ALA A 24 1.80 -3.69 -7.97
C ALA A 24 1.59 -2.24 -7.47
N ILE A 25 1.72 -2.01 -6.17
CA ILE A 25 1.58 -0.68 -5.57
C ILE A 25 2.57 0.35 -6.13
N ASN A 26 3.84 -0.03 -6.27
CA ASN A 26 4.87 0.84 -6.83
C ASN A 26 4.75 1.03 -8.36
N SER A 27 4.02 0.15 -9.06
CA SER A 27 3.75 0.27 -10.50
C SER A 27 2.59 1.22 -10.83
N PHE A 28 1.75 1.57 -9.85
CA PHE A 28 0.75 2.61 -10.02
C PHE A 28 1.46 3.97 -10.19
N GLY A 29 1.67 4.36 -11.45
CA GLY A 29 2.10 5.71 -11.86
C GLY A 29 0.94 6.70 -11.87
N TYR A 30 1.15 7.90 -12.45
CA TYR A 30 0.20 9.03 -12.52
C TYR A 30 -1.22 8.72 -13.07
N GLU A 31 -1.51 7.51 -13.54
CA GLU A 31 -2.84 7.06 -13.99
C GLU A 31 -3.82 6.74 -12.85
N VAL A 32 -3.40 6.90 -11.60
CA VAL A 32 -4.31 6.66 -10.48
C VAL A 32 -5.43 7.70 -10.49
N GLN A 33 -6.67 7.23 -10.48
CA GLN A 33 -7.83 8.10 -10.47
C GLN A 33 -7.97 8.75 -9.10
N TYR A 34 -7.71 10.05 -9.07
CA TYR A 34 -8.12 10.91 -7.98
C TYR A 34 -9.62 11.20 -8.09
N GLN A 35 -10.31 11.11 -6.97
CA GLN A 35 -11.74 11.38 -6.87
C GLN A 35 -11.99 12.31 -5.69
N TYR A 36 -12.87 13.28 -5.87
CA TYR A 36 -13.36 14.10 -4.76
C TYR A 36 -14.41 13.32 -3.97
N PHE A 37 -14.20 13.23 -2.67
CA PHE A 37 -15.15 12.61 -1.75
C PHE A 37 -16.13 13.66 -1.21
N ALA A 38 -17.20 13.20 -0.56
CA ALA A 38 -18.27 14.07 -0.06
C ALA A 38 -17.82 15.05 1.04
N ASP A 39 -16.67 14.80 1.66
CA ASP A 39 -16.02 15.69 2.62
C ASP A 39 -15.16 16.78 1.95
N GLY A 40 -15.05 16.78 0.63
CA GLY A 40 -14.28 17.75 -0.15
C GLY A 40 -12.81 17.36 -0.36
N GLU A 41 -12.36 16.26 0.24
CA GLU A 41 -10.98 15.79 0.10
C GLU A 41 -10.79 15.00 -1.21
N GLU A 42 -9.68 15.27 -1.90
CA GLU A 42 -9.27 14.52 -3.08
C GLU A 42 -8.52 13.26 -2.64
N ARG A 43 -9.01 12.10 -3.06
CA ARG A 43 -8.44 10.81 -2.70
C ARG A 43 -8.12 9.97 -3.92
N LEU A 44 -6.97 9.33 -3.84
CA LEU A 44 -6.53 8.24 -4.66
C LEU A 44 -7.38 7.00 -4.39
N VAL A 45 -8.00 6.40 -5.41
CA VAL A 45 -8.74 5.15 -5.24
C VAL A 45 -7.99 3.99 -5.88
N VAL A 46 -7.66 2.98 -5.07
CA VAL A 46 -7.02 1.74 -5.50
C VAL A 46 -7.98 0.58 -5.31
N SER A 47 -8.46 0.00 -6.40
CA SER A 47 -9.32 -1.17 -6.36
C SER A 47 -8.57 -2.38 -5.82
N THR A 48 -9.20 -3.14 -4.93
CA THR A 48 -8.68 -4.43 -4.49
C THR A 48 -9.23 -5.57 -5.35
N PRO A 49 -8.68 -6.79 -5.27
CA PRO A 49 -9.28 -7.95 -5.94
C PRO A 49 -10.71 -8.26 -5.50
N ASN A 50 -11.13 -7.79 -4.31
CA ASN A 50 -12.53 -7.79 -3.93
C ASN A 50 -13.18 -6.51 -4.46
N PRO A 51 -14.10 -6.57 -5.44
CA PRO A 51 -14.71 -5.39 -6.06
C PRO A 51 -15.51 -4.52 -5.08
N GLU A 52 -15.94 -5.08 -3.94
CA GLU A 52 -16.67 -4.35 -2.90
C GLU A 52 -15.76 -3.52 -1.99
N ILE A 53 -14.45 -3.73 -2.09
CA ILE A 53 -13.46 -3.06 -1.23
C ILE A 53 -12.45 -2.34 -2.10
N SER A 54 -12.37 -1.03 -1.92
CA SER A 54 -11.30 -0.20 -2.49
C SER A 54 -10.59 0.53 -1.35
N PHE A 55 -9.30 0.79 -1.55
CA PHE A 55 -8.56 1.67 -0.67
C PHE A 55 -8.64 3.09 -1.19
N ALA A 56 -8.87 4.02 -0.27
CA ALA A 56 -8.86 5.45 -0.56
C ALA A 56 -7.74 6.09 0.26
N PHE A 57 -6.89 6.88 -0.40
CA PHE A 57 -5.76 7.55 0.25
C PHE A 57 -5.73 9.02 -0.15
N THR A 58 -5.49 9.91 0.80
CA THR A 58 -4.98 11.25 0.45
C THR A 58 -3.58 11.12 -0.19
N ALA A 59 -3.10 12.19 -0.82
CA ALA A 59 -1.75 12.18 -1.39
C ALA A 59 -0.66 11.90 -0.32
N GLU A 60 -0.83 12.43 0.89
CA GLU A 60 0.07 12.21 2.03
C GLU A 60 0.02 10.76 2.52
N GLU A 61 -1.19 10.23 2.71
CA GLU A 61 -1.42 8.83 3.10
C GLU A 61 -0.81 7.87 2.09
N TRP A 62 -0.96 8.14 0.78
CA TRP A 62 -0.37 7.32 -0.27
C TRP A 62 1.15 7.31 -0.24
N ALA A 63 1.76 8.48 -0.02
CA ALA A 63 3.21 8.59 0.10
C ALA A 63 3.71 7.83 1.34
N SER A 64 3.05 8.01 2.48
CA SER A 64 3.35 7.31 3.73
C SER A 64 3.22 5.79 3.58
N PHE A 65 2.15 5.33 2.95
CA PHE A 65 1.89 3.91 2.69
C PHE A 65 2.98 3.28 1.81
N LYS A 66 3.38 3.93 0.72
CA LYS A 66 4.47 3.46 -0.14
C LYS A 66 5.80 3.41 0.60
N ASN A 67 6.09 4.41 1.44
CA ASN A 67 7.31 4.43 2.24
C ASN A 67 7.35 3.25 3.22
N ALA A 68 6.27 3.00 3.96
CA ALA A 68 6.18 1.86 4.87
C ALA A 68 6.37 0.51 4.14
N LEU A 69 5.81 0.35 2.93
CA LEU A 69 6.04 -0.85 2.12
C LEU A 69 7.50 -1.03 1.72
N ASN A 70 8.17 0.05 1.32
CA ASN A 70 9.57 0.00 0.91
C ASN A 70 10.50 -0.24 2.11
N GLU A 71 10.23 0.38 3.26
CA GLU A 71 10.96 0.16 4.50
C GLU A 71 10.81 -1.29 4.98
N ALA A 72 9.60 -1.83 4.98
CA ALA A 72 9.37 -3.22 5.34
C ALA A 72 10.14 -4.19 4.41
N ALA A 73 10.20 -3.91 3.11
CA ALA A 73 10.99 -4.70 2.17
C ALA A 73 12.50 -4.60 2.45
N TYR A 74 13.00 -3.40 2.70
CA TYR A 74 14.40 -3.18 3.06
C TYR A 74 14.79 -3.94 4.33
N MET A 75 13.94 -3.90 5.36
CA MET A 75 14.18 -4.64 6.60
C MET A 75 14.22 -6.15 6.38
N GLN A 76 13.40 -6.70 5.47
CA GLN A 76 13.49 -8.13 5.13
C GLN A 76 14.83 -8.52 4.52
N GLU A 77 15.39 -7.67 3.65
CA GLU A 77 16.70 -7.90 3.03
C GLU A 77 17.81 -7.85 4.09
N ILE A 78 17.79 -6.88 5.00
CA ILE A 78 18.75 -6.78 6.10
C ILE A 78 18.67 -8.01 7.01
N TYR A 79 17.47 -8.44 7.39
CA TYR A 79 17.31 -9.64 8.22
C TYR A 79 17.81 -10.90 7.51
N ALA A 80 17.65 -11.01 6.19
CA ALA A 80 18.14 -12.16 5.42
C ALA A 80 19.68 -12.23 5.38
N LEU A 81 20.39 -11.10 5.49
CA LEU A 81 21.85 -11.04 5.52
C LEU A 81 22.45 -11.33 6.91
N MET A 82 21.65 -11.24 7.96
CA MET A 82 22.07 -11.50 9.35
C MET A 82 21.95 -12.99 9.74
N VAL A 83 21.48 -13.84 8.83
CA VAL A 83 21.25 -15.28 9.05
C VAL A 83 22.30 -16.10 8.32
#